data_AF-A0A978T6W3-F1
#
_entry.id   AF-A0A978T6W3-F1
#
_cell.length_a   1.000
_cell.length_b   1.000
_cell.length_c   1.000
_cell.angle_alpha   90.00
_cell.angle_beta   90.00
_cell.angle_gamma   90.00
#
_symmetry.space_group_name_H-M   'P 1'
#
loop_
_entity.id
_entity.type
_entity.pdbx_description
1 polymer ?
#
loop_
_entity_poly.entity_id
_entity_poly.type
_entity_poly.pdbx_seq_one_letter_code
_entity_poly.pdbx_strand_id
1 'polypeptide(L)' 'MGNSSRQQAGTTGFRNVAIVGPYASGKTTLLESILYVTKAITRKGTVEEGNTVGDSSPEAKSHLMSVEVSCA' A
#
# COMPACT_ATOMS: atom_id res chain seq x y z
N MET A 1 -30.10 4.39 -37.86
CA MET A 1 -30.66 4.29 -36.49
C MET A 1 -30.13 3.00 -35.86
N GLY A 2 -29.34 3.11 -34.78
CA GLY A 2 -28.74 1.98 -34.03
C GLY A 2 -27.56 1.32 -34.76
N ASN A 3 -26.34 1.21 -34.23
CA ASN A 3 -25.96 0.98 -32.84
C ASN A 3 -24.71 1.78 -32.48
N SER A 4 -24.86 2.77 -31.61
CA SER A 4 -23.75 3.24 -30.78
C SER A 4 -23.43 2.10 -29.82
N SER A 5 -22.35 1.39 -30.09
CA SER A 5 -21.68 0.53 -29.12
C SER A 5 -21.38 1.38 -27.90
N ARG A 6 -22.29 1.37 -26.90
CA ARG A 6 -21.96 1.74 -25.54
C ARG A 6 -20.81 0.81 -25.16
N GLN A 7 -19.59 1.32 -25.25
CA GLN A 7 -18.47 0.76 -24.52
C GLN A 7 -18.89 0.77 -23.07
N GLN A 8 -19.38 -0.38 -22.62
CA GLN A 8 -19.48 -0.68 -21.22
C GLN A 8 -18.02 -0.66 -20.74
N ALA A 9 -17.62 0.47 -20.17
CA ALA A 9 -16.34 0.61 -19.48
C ALA A 9 -16.41 -0.34 -18.28
N GLY A 10 -16.15 -1.61 -18.54
CA GLY A 10 -15.86 -2.58 -17.50
C GLY A 10 -14.66 -2.04 -16.77
N THR A 11 -14.87 -1.54 -15.56
CA THR A 11 -13.82 -1.25 -14.57
C THR A 11 -13.19 -2.55 -14.07
N THR A 12 -12.97 -3.51 -14.98
CA THR A 12 -12.40 -4.82 -14.71
C THR A 12 -10.88 -4.70 -14.88
N GLY A 13 -10.21 -4.16 -13.86
CA GLY A 13 -8.75 -4.08 -13.85
C GLY A 13 -8.15 -3.44 -12.60
N PHE A 14 -8.83 -2.48 -11.97
CA PHE A 14 -8.28 -1.77 -10.81
C PHE A 14 -8.83 -2.31 -9.50
N ARG A 15 -7.94 -2.65 -8.56
CA ARG A 15 -8.29 -3.13 -7.20
C ARG A 15 -7.66 -2.18 -6.19
N ASN A 16 -8.49 -1.31 -5.62
CA ASN A 16 -8.07 -0.39 -4.55
C ASN A 16 -8.26 -1.10 -3.20
N VAL A 17 -7.22 -1.12 -2.38
CA VAL A 17 -7.23 -1.73 -1.05
C VAL A 17 -6.65 -0.74 -0.06
N ALA A 18 -7.30 -0.57 1.09
CA ALA A 18 -6.81 0.24 2.20
C ALA A 18 -6.63 -0.64 3.43
N ILE A 19 -5.54 -0.44 4.15
CA ILE A 19 -5.22 -1.17 5.39
C ILE A 19 -5.41 -0.19 6.55
N VAL A 20 -6.41 -0.43 7.40
CA VAL A 20 -6.76 0.45 8.54
C VAL A 20 -6.86 -0.37 9.82
N GLY A 21 -6.42 0.21 10.93
CA GLY A 21 -6.37 -0.48 12.21
C GLY A 21 -5.56 0.29 13.26
N PRO A 22 -5.60 -0.13 14.53
CA PRO A 22 -4.96 0.55 15.65
C PRO A 22 -3.44 0.74 15.50
N TYR A 23 -2.86 1.62 16.31
CA TYR A 23 -1.41 1.72 16.42
C TYR A 23 -0.80 0.35 16.78
N ALA A 24 0.39 0.06 16.26
CA ALA A 24 1.12 -1.20 16.47
C ALA A 24 0.41 -2.50 16.00
N SER A 25 -0.69 -2.42 15.23
CA SER A 25 -1.39 -3.60 14.70
C SER A 25 -0.70 -4.29 13.52
N GLY A 26 0.51 -3.85 13.14
CA GLY A 26 1.30 -4.46 12.05
C GLY A 26 0.91 -4.06 10.62
N LYS A 27 0.19 -2.93 10.42
CA LYS A 27 -0.26 -2.48 9.09
C LYS A 27 0.90 -2.29 8.11
N THR A 28 1.95 -1.59 8.54
CA THR A 28 3.15 -1.36 7.72
C THR A 28 3.82 -2.69 7.36
N THR A 29 3.95 -3.60 8.31
CA THR A 29 4.52 -4.93 8.09
C THR A 29 3.70 -5.76 7.11
N LEU A 30 2.36 -5.66 7.16
CA LEU A 30 1.47 -6.31 6.21
C LEU A 30 1.61 -5.71 4.82
N LEU A 31 1.63 -4.38 4.70
CA LEU A 31 1.84 -3.67 3.44
C LEU A 31 3.16 -4.09 2.78
N GLU A 32 4.27 -4.10 3.53
CA GLU A 32 5.57 -4.58 3.05
C GLU A 32 5.53 -6.03 2.58
N SER A 33 4.81 -6.90 3.31
CA SER A 33 4.66 -8.31 2.93
C SER A 33 3.89 -8.46 1.62
N ILE A 34 2.84 -7.66 1.43
CA ILE A 34 2.06 -7.64 0.19
C ILE A 34 2.95 -7.17 -0.97
N LEU A 35 3.65 -6.04 -0.81
CA LEU A 35 4.55 -5.50 -1.83
C LEU A 35 5.68 -6.47 -2.21
N TYR A 36 6.21 -7.20 -1.22
CA TYR A 36 7.22 -8.22 -1.47
C TYR A 36 6.65 -9.42 -2.25
N VAL A 37 5.48 -9.92 -1.86
CA VAL A 37 4.82 -11.06 -2.53
C VAL A 37 4.37 -10.69 -3.95
N THR A 38 3.89 -9.46 -4.17
CA THR A 38 3.54 -8.96 -5.50
C THR A 38 4.76 -8.58 -6.35
N LYS A 39 5.98 -8.69 -5.79
CA LYS A 39 7.25 -8.31 -6.40
C LYS A 39 7.34 -6.82 -6.78
N ALA A 40 6.52 -5.97 -6.14
CA ALA A 40 6.63 -4.52 -6.25
C ALA A 40 7.92 -4.01 -5.57
N ILE A 41 8.42 -4.72 -4.56
CA ILE A 41 9.71 -4.47 -3.90
C ILE A 41 10.59 -5.72 -3.95
N THR A 42 11.91 -5.53 -4.05
CA THR A 42 12.89 -6.62 -4.13
C THR A 42 13.31 -7.16 -2.75
N ARG A 43 13.19 -6.35 -1.70
CA ARG A 43 13.49 -6.69 -0.32
C ARG A 43 12.33 -6.24 0.57
N LYS A 44 11.92 -7.10 1.50
CA LYS A 44 10.96 -6.76 2.55
C LYS A 44 11.63 -5.86 3.59
N GLY A 45 11.10 -4.65 3.77
CA GLY A 45 11.53 -3.77 4.85
C GLY A 45 10.92 -4.16 6.20
N THR A 46 11.52 -3.66 7.27
CA THR A 46 11.00 -3.77 8.65
C THR A 46 10.85 -2.40 9.27
N VAL A 47 9.84 -2.27 10.14
CA VAL A 47 9.57 -1.01 10.85
C VAL A 47 10.75 -0.66 11.77
N GLU A 48 11.34 -1.66 12.41
CA GLU A 48 12.51 -1.53 13.30
C GLU A 48 13.75 -0.99 12.57
N GLU A 49 14.00 -1.42 11.34
CA GLU A 49 15.10 -0.92 10.51
C GLU A 49 14.78 0.44 9.84
N GLY A 50 13.55 0.94 9.96
CA GLY A 50 13.12 2.20 9.35
C GLY A 50 13.22 2.22 7.82
N ASN A 51 13.17 1.05 7.17
CA ASN A 51 13.36 0.90 5.72
C ASN A 51 12.09 0.43 4.98
N THR A 52 10.93 0.44 5.64
CA THR A 52 9.64 0.16 5.00
C THR A 52 9.32 1.23 3.97
N VAL A 53 8.74 0.85 2.84
CA VAL A 53 8.22 1.76 1.80
C VAL A 53 7.08 2.61 2.34
N GLY A 54 6.26 2.01 3.22
CA GLY A 54 5.13 2.67 3.87
C GLY A 54 5.50 3.94 4.65
N ASP A 55 6.57 3.87 5.45
CA ASP A 55 6.95 4.90 6.42
C ASP A 55 8.25 5.62 5.98
N SER A 56 8.17 6.39 4.89
CA SER A 56 9.34 7.07 4.31
C SER A 56 9.76 8.36 5.02
N SER A 57 8.84 9.01 5.75
CA SER A 57 9.13 10.27 6.43
C SER A 57 10.09 10.08 7.63
N PRO A 58 10.97 11.05 7.91
CA PRO A 58 11.86 11.02 9.07
C PRO A 58 11.12 10.83 10.39
N GLU A 59 9.94 11.45 10.53
CA GLU A 59 9.06 11.36 11.69
C GLU A 59 8.48 9.95 11.85
N ALA A 60 8.06 9.31 10.75
CA ALA A 60 7.53 7.95 10.84
C ALA A 60 8.60 6.94 11.27
N LYS A 61 9.84 7.13 10.79
CA LYS A 61 11.00 6.31 11.15
C LYS A 61 11.45 6.55 12.59
N SER A 62 11.49 7.80 13.03
CA SER A 62 11.92 8.13 14.40
C SER A 62 10.93 7.62 15.44
N HIS A 63 9.63 7.66 15.13
CA HIS A 63 8.56 7.25 16.03
C HIS A 63 8.11 5.80 15.87
N LEU A 64 8.68 5.05 14.92
CA LEU A 64 8.29 3.68 14.56
C LEU A 64 6.76 3.57 14.36
N MET A 65 6.15 4.61 13.79
CA MET A 65 4.72 4.74 13.61
C MET A 65 4.40 5.47 12.32
N SER A 66 3.41 5.00 11.58
CA SER A 66 2.91 5.73 10.41
C SER A 66 2.26 7.06 10.85
N VAL A 67 2.84 8.17 10.41
CA VAL A 67 2.32 9.53 10.66
C VAL A 67 1.50 10.08 9.49
N GLU A 68 1.53 9.40 8.34
CA GLU A 68 0.88 9.83 7.10
C GLU A 68 0.18 8.66 6.41
N VAL A 69 -0.72 8.99 5.47
CA VAL A 69 -1.32 8.00 4.58
C VAL A 69 -0.27 7.60 3.55
N SER A 70 0.06 6.32 3.51
CA SER A 70 1.04 5.78 2.57
C SER A 70 0.37 4.97 1.46
N CYS A 71 0.85 5.14 0.23
CA CYS A 71 0.40 4.43 -0.96
C CYS A 71 1.61 3.85 -1.72
N ALA A 72 1.41 2.67 -2.32
CA ALA A 72 2.41 1.94 -3.09
C ALA A 72 1.75 1.21 -4.26
#